data_AF-A0A972GH50-F1
#
_entry.id   AF-A0A972GH50-F1
#
_cell.length_a   1.000
_cell.length_b   1.000
_cell.length_c   1.000
_cell.angle_alpha   90.00
_cell.angle_beta   90.00
_cell.angle_gamma   90.00
#
_symmetry.space_group_name_H-M   'P 1'
#
loop_
_entity.id
_entity.type
_entity.pdbx_description
1 polymer ?
#
loop_
_entity_poly.entity_id
_entity_poly.type
_entity_poly.pdbx_seq_one_letter_code
_entity_poly.pdbx_strand_id
1 'polypeptide(L)'
;MEAQMHWRITLEAVDPIGDESCKEFLIEKDLGGLADGKLGCSIEGGKAIMKEVQKIILYRELDLWVRYCRACPTCDGLLPIKDYSQRKILTVFGEIPARSPRLTVCQKCHPACCFTFSPAANICRDRATPELLELSTKLGAKFSYREASDGLATFLPDQSARTFTTLRNRTLAIGKRIEEAERQQRWFEELDYPDRT
;
A
#
# COMPACT_ATOMS: atom_id res chain seq x y z
N MET A 1 42.23 -2.25 5.22
CA MET A 1 41.48 -3.22 4.41
C MET A 1 40.15 -3.38 5.11
N GLU A 2 39.14 -2.62 4.70
CA GLU A 2 37.82 -2.64 5.34
C GLU A 2 37.17 -3.99 5.06
N ALA A 3 36.99 -4.81 6.10
CA ALA A 3 36.33 -6.09 5.97
C ALA A 3 34.83 -5.82 5.88
N GLN A 4 34.22 -6.09 4.73
CA GLN A 4 32.78 -5.94 4.53
C GLN A 4 32.09 -7.29 4.66
N MET A 5 31.03 -7.34 5.47
CA MET A 5 30.15 -8.49 5.56
C MET A 5 28.97 -8.30 4.61
N HIS A 6 28.71 -9.31 3.79
CA HIS A 6 27.59 -9.31 2.85
C HIS A 6 26.52 -10.25 3.37
N TRP A 7 25.31 -9.74 3.52
CA TRP A 7 24.12 -10.51 3.86
C TRP A 7 23.26 -10.65 2.62
N ARG A 8 22.75 -11.86 2.38
CA ARG A 8 21.78 -12.13 1.32
C ARG A 8 20.44 -12.46 1.96
N ILE A 9 19.43 -11.69 1.61
CA ILE A 9 18.04 -11.98 1.98
C ILE A 9 17.34 -12.53 0.76
N THR A 10 16.68 -13.67 0.93
CA THR A 10 15.89 -14.34 -0.10
C THR A 10 14.44 -14.34 0.34
N LEU A 11 13.55 -13.87 -0.53
CA LEU A 11 12.11 -13.92 -0.36
C LEU A 11 11.54 -14.90 -1.36
N GLU A 12 10.88 -15.92 -0.82
CA GLU A 12 10.19 -16.95 -1.58
C GLU A 12 8.70 -16.78 -1.35
N ALA A 13 7.92 -16.75 -2.42
CA ALA A 13 6.47 -16.70 -2.38
C ALA A 13 5.89 -17.76 -3.31
N VAL A 14 4.89 -18.48 -2.82
CA VAL A 14 4.12 -19.45 -3.58
C VAL A 14 2.71 -18.89 -3.74
N ASP A 15 2.29 -18.69 -4.98
CA ASP A 15 0.98 -18.13 -5.27
C ASP A 15 -0.14 -19.18 -5.10
N PRO A 16 -1.41 -18.76 -4.97
CA PRO A 16 -2.55 -19.68 -4.96
C PRO A 16 -2.67 -20.57 -6.21
N ILE A 17 -2.00 -20.21 -7.29
CA ILE A 17 -1.96 -20.93 -8.58
C ILE A 17 -0.78 -21.93 -8.61
N GLY A 18 0.09 -21.93 -7.60
CA GLY A 18 1.30 -22.75 -7.53
C GLY A 18 2.53 -22.11 -8.20
N ASP A 19 2.42 -20.88 -8.71
CA ASP A 19 3.57 -20.15 -9.24
C ASP A 19 4.52 -19.74 -8.10
N GLU A 20 5.73 -20.26 -8.12
CA GLU A 20 6.79 -19.87 -7.20
C GLU A 20 7.53 -18.63 -7.70
N SER A 21 7.84 -17.72 -6.79
CA SER A 21 8.70 -16.57 -7.07
C SER A 21 9.78 -16.46 -6.00
N CYS A 22 11.03 -16.34 -6.45
CA CYS A 22 12.20 -16.14 -5.60
C CYS A 22 12.82 -14.79 -5.97
N LYS A 23 13.02 -13.93 -4.97
CA LYS A 23 13.70 -12.64 -5.10
C LYS A 23 14.78 -12.53 -4.05
N GLU A 24 15.98 -12.14 -4.47
CA GLU A 24 17.10 -11.90 -3.59
C GLU A 24 17.52 -10.43 -3.62
N PHE A 25 17.99 -9.93 -2.49
CA PHE A 25 18.74 -8.69 -2.42
C PHE A 25 19.83 -8.76 -1.36
N LEU A 26 20.86 -7.93 -1.55
CA LEU A 26 22.06 -7.91 -0.73
C LEU A 26 22.05 -6.71 0.21
N ILE A 27 22.61 -6.91 1.39
CA ILE A 27 22.89 -5.86 2.37
C ILE A 27 24.35 -5.95 2.73
N GLU A 28 25.05 -4.84 2.54
CA GLU A 28 26.45 -4.71 2.93
C GLU A 28 26.53 -4.06 4.30
N LYS A 29 27.38 -4.63 5.16
CA LYS A 29 27.67 -4.08 6.48
C LYS A 29 29.17 -4.02 6.68
N ASP A 30 29.67 -2.82 6.98
CA ASP A 30 31.06 -2.61 7.39
C ASP A 30 31.32 -3.27 8.76
N LEU A 31 32.35 -4.11 8.83
CA LEU A 31 32.79 -4.72 10.08
C LEU A 31 33.64 -3.76 10.92
N GLY A 32 34.22 -2.71 10.33
CA GLY A 32 35.00 -1.69 11.05
C GLY A 32 34.18 -1.01 12.14
N GLY A 33 32.91 -0.75 11.87
CA GLY A 33 31.97 -0.20 12.84
C GLY A 33 31.64 -1.11 14.06
N LEU A 34 32.03 -2.38 14.06
CA LEU A 34 31.76 -3.28 15.20
C LEU A 34 32.55 -2.87 16.45
N ALA A 35 33.77 -2.35 16.28
CA ALA A 35 34.58 -1.84 17.39
C ALA A 35 33.91 -0.65 18.11
N ASP A 36 33.12 0.13 17.37
CA ASP A 36 32.31 1.25 17.90
C ASP A 36 30.99 0.79 18.55
N GLY A 37 30.76 -0.53 18.68
CA GLY A 37 29.51 -1.08 19.20
C GLY A 37 28.32 -1.00 18.24
N LYS A 38 28.53 -0.78 16.93
CA LYS A 38 27.46 -0.75 15.91
C LYS A 38 26.96 -2.16 15.57
N LEU A 39 26.30 -2.77 16.55
CA LEU A 39 25.66 -4.09 16.46
C LEU A 39 24.29 -3.97 15.79
N GLY A 40 23.89 -5.00 15.01
CA GLY A 40 22.60 -5.01 14.31
C GLY A 40 22.48 -4.04 13.14
N CYS A 41 21.25 -3.82 12.66
CA CYS A 41 20.96 -2.85 11.61
C CYS A 41 20.80 -1.44 12.21
N SER A 42 21.33 -0.42 11.53
CA SER A 42 20.96 0.97 11.83
C SER A 42 19.50 1.22 11.47
N ILE A 43 18.90 2.31 11.98
CA ILE A 43 17.53 2.71 11.60
C ILE A 43 17.42 2.85 10.07
N GLU A 44 18.39 3.51 9.44
CA GLU A 44 18.39 3.68 7.98
C GLU A 44 18.59 2.35 7.24
N GLY A 45 19.45 1.46 7.75
CA GLY A 45 19.59 0.11 7.21
C GLY A 45 18.29 -0.70 7.32
N GLY A 46 17.66 -0.69 8.50
CA GLY A 46 16.37 -1.35 8.72
C GLY A 46 15.27 -0.79 7.82
N LYS A 47 15.22 0.54 7.64
CA LYS A 47 14.29 1.20 6.71
C LYS A 47 14.51 0.71 5.27
N ALA A 48 15.75 0.63 4.81
CA ALA A 48 16.07 0.16 3.46
C ALA A 48 15.65 -1.30 3.26
N ILE A 49 15.93 -2.17 4.23
CA ILE A 49 15.54 -3.59 4.19
C ILE A 49 14.02 -3.72 4.10
N MET A 50 13.30 -3.08 5.01
CA MET A 50 11.84 -3.17 5.05
C MET A 50 11.19 -2.60 3.79
N LYS A 51 11.77 -1.55 3.21
CA LYS A 51 11.30 -0.99 1.94
C LYS A 51 11.45 -1.96 0.78
N GLU A 52 12.59 -2.63 0.64
CA GLU A 52 12.79 -3.61 -0.44
C GLU A 52 11.92 -4.86 -0.24
N VAL A 53 11.79 -5.36 0.98
CA VAL A 53 10.84 -6.44 1.32
C VAL A 53 9.42 -6.05 0.91
N GLN A 54 8.95 -4.88 1.34
CA GLN A 54 7.60 -4.40 1.04
C GLN A 54 7.37 -4.25 -0.46
N LYS A 55 8.36 -3.77 -1.20
CA LYS A 55 8.31 -3.61 -2.65
C LYS A 55 8.15 -4.96 -3.37
N ILE A 56 8.90 -5.98 -2.96
CA ILE A 56 8.80 -7.33 -3.53
C ILE A 56 7.40 -7.91 -3.30
N ILE A 57 6.91 -7.85 -2.06
CA ILE A 57 5.59 -8.35 -1.68
C ILE A 57 4.49 -7.63 -2.47
N LEU A 58 4.51 -6.29 -2.47
CA LEU A 58 3.49 -5.49 -3.14
C LEU A 58 3.43 -5.77 -4.64
N TYR A 59 4.58 -5.92 -5.31
CA TYR A 59 4.59 -6.24 -6.74
C TYR A 59 3.98 -7.60 -7.03
N ARG A 60 4.22 -8.59 -6.17
CA ARG A 60 3.63 -9.92 -6.34
C ARG A 60 2.11 -9.90 -6.15
N GLU A 61 1.65 -9.29 -5.06
CA GLU A 61 0.22 -9.13 -4.77
C GLU A 61 -0.51 -8.36 -5.88
N LEU A 62 0.12 -7.29 -6.38
CA LEU A 62 -0.48 -6.47 -7.43
C LEU A 62 -0.55 -7.22 -8.77
N ASP A 63 0.47 -8.00 -9.13
CA ASP A 63 0.44 -8.83 -10.35
C ASP A 63 -0.70 -9.85 -10.27
N LEU A 64 -0.80 -10.57 -9.14
CA LEU A 64 -1.89 -11.50 -8.87
C LEU A 64 -3.26 -10.84 -8.96
N TRP A 65 -3.43 -9.69 -8.31
CA TRP A 65 -4.68 -8.96 -8.33
C TRP A 65 -5.06 -8.48 -9.74
N VAL A 66 -4.08 -8.04 -10.53
CA VAL A 66 -4.29 -7.68 -11.93
C VAL A 66 -4.73 -8.89 -12.73
N ARG A 67 -4.08 -10.06 -12.58
CA ARG A 67 -4.49 -11.31 -13.26
C ARG A 67 -5.93 -11.66 -12.93
N TYR A 68 -6.31 -11.59 -11.65
CA TYR A 68 -7.69 -11.81 -11.22
C TYR A 68 -8.66 -10.82 -11.86
N CYS A 69 -8.34 -9.52 -11.85
CA CYS A 69 -9.16 -8.47 -12.47
C CYS A 69 -9.24 -8.54 -14.00
N ARG A 70 -8.35 -9.29 -14.67
CA ARG A 70 -8.38 -9.45 -16.13
C ARG A 70 -9.45 -10.40 -16.61
N ALA A 71 -10.04 -11.24 -15.76
CA ALA A 71 -11.17 -12.08 -16.14
C ALA A 71 -12.49 -11.30 -16.04
N CYS A 72 -13.34 -11.41 -17.06
CA CYS A 72 -14.68 -10.84 -17.01
C CYS A 72 -15.55 -11.65 -16.03
N PRO A 73 -16.21 -11.03 -15.04
CA PRO A 73 -17.01 -11.76 -14.04
C PRO A 73 -18.26 -12.44 -14.61
N THR A 74 -18.62 -12.20 -15.89
CA THR A 74 -19.82 -12.74 -16.53
C THR A 74 -19.53 -13.83 -17.55
N CYS A 75 -18.39 -13.76 -18.26
CA CYS A 75 -18.08 -14.68 -19.35
C CYS A 75 -16.65 -15.24 -19.30
N ASP A 76 -15.88 -14.92 -18.25
CA ASP A 76 -14.47 -15.28 -18.06
C ASP A 76 -13.51 -14.84 -19.19
N GLY A 77 -14.01 -14.05 -20.15
CA GLY A 77 -13.20 -13.49 -21.22
C GLY A 77 -12.17 -12.51 -20.70
N LEU A 78 -10.96 -12.55 -21.28
CA LEU A 78 -9.89 -11.63 -20.94
C LEU A 78 -10.25 -10.19 -21.30
N LEU A 79 -10.23 -9.31 -20.30
CA LEU A 79 -10.44 -7.88 -20.46
C LEU A 79 -9.27 -7.24 -21.23
N PRO A 80 -9.56 -6.38 -22.23
CA PRO A 80 -8.53 -5.64 -22.95
C PRO A 80 -7.80 -4.66 -22.05
N ILE A 81 -6.49 -4.52 -22.27
CA ILE A 81 -5.68 -3.47 -21.67
C ILE A 81 -5.74 -2.25 -22.59
N LYS A 82 -6.19 -1.11 -22.07
CA LYS A 82 -6.16 0.16 -22.82
C LYS A 82 -4.74 0.72 -22.87
N ASP A 83 -4.10 0.82 -21.72
CA ASP A 83 -2.75 1.34 -21.53
C ASP A 83 -2.26 1.06 -20.10
N TYR A 84 -1.08 1.57 -19.75
CA TYR A 84 -0.49 1.42 -18.42
C TYR A 84 -0.39 2.75 -17.71
N SER A 85 -0.71 2.75 -16.42
CA SER A 85 -0.53 3.89 -15.52
C SER A 85 0.57 3.61 -14.51
N GLN A 86 1.39 4.62 -14.24
CA GLN A 86 2.35 4.64 -13.14
C GLN A 86 1.70 5.32 -11.93
N ARG A 87 1.75 4.65 -10.79
CA ARG A 87 1.17 5.15 -9.54
C ARG A 87 2.11 4.86 -8.37
N LYS A 88 2.27 5.83 -7.48
CA LYS A 88 2.97 5.63 -6.20
C LYS A 88 1.99 5.09 -5.17
N ILE A 89 2.30 3.94 -4.58
CA ILE A 89 1.56 3.37 -3.45
C ILE A 89 2.37 3.64 -2.19
N LEU A 90 1.76 4.34 -1.25
CA LEU A 90 2.36 4.78 0.00
C LEU A 90 2.03 3.73 1.06
N THR A 91 3.05 3.06 1.55
CA THR A 91 2.95 2.08 2.63
C THR A 91 3.56 2.65 3.92
N VAL A 92 3.38 1.94 5.03
CA VAL A 92 4.11 2.17 6.27
C VAL A 92 5.61 2.03 6.03
N PHE A 93 6.03 1.07 5.20
CA PHE A 93 7.43 0.77 4.90
C PHE A 93 8.00 1.51 3.68
N GLY A 94 7.38 2.63 3.28
CA GLY A 94 7.92 3.49 2.24
C GLY A 94 7.03 3.69 1.03
N GLU A 95 7.53 4.46 0.07
CA GLU A 95 6.86 4.74 -1.19
C GLU A 95 7.30 3.75 -2.27
N ILE A 96 6.33 3.06 -2.88
CA ILE A 96 6.60 2.06 -3.90
C ILE A 96 5.98 2.50 -5.22
N PRO A 97 6.76 2.75 -6.28
CA PRO A 97 6.24 3.00 -7.60
C PRO A 97 5.68 1.70 -8.19
N ALA A 98 4.41 1.70 -8.53
CA ALA A 98 3.69 0.56 -9.07
C ALA A 98 3.15 0.87 -10.47
N ARG A 99 3.46 -0.01 -11.42
CA ARG A 99 2.87 0.01 -12.76
C ARG A 99 1.63 -0.87 -12.76
N SER A 100 0.48 -0.31 -13.13
CA SER A 100 -0.78 -1.05 -13.24
C SER A 100 -1.41 -0.82 -14.62
N PRO A 101 -1.96 -1.85 -15.28
CA PRO A 101 -2.76 -1.65 -16.48
C PRO A 101 -4.06 -0.91 -16.14
N ARG A 102 -4.61 -0.20 -17.14
CA ARG A 102 -6.00 0.23 -17.17
C ARG A 102 -6.77 -0.73 -18.06
N LEU A 103 -7.77 -1.38 -17.49
CA LEU A 103 -8.60 -2.38 -18.16
C LEU A 103 -9.87 -1.74 -18.70
N THR A 104 -10.28 -2.17 -19.88
CA THR A 104 -11.59 -1.81 -20.45
C THR A 104 -12.62 -2.87 -20.05
N VAL A 105 -13.86 -2.44 -19.84
CA VAL A 105 -14.97 -3.37 -19.59
C VAL A 105 -15.18 -4.33 -20.77
N CYS A 106 -15.71 -5.52 -20.46
CA CYS A 106 -15.98 -6.54 -21.46
C CYS A 106 -17.04 -6.07 -22.46
N GLN A 107 -16.64 -5.84 -23.72
CA GLN A 107 -17.54 -5.38 -24.79
C GLN A 107 -18.56 -6.45 -25.22
N LYS A 108 -18.28 -7.74 -24.94
CA LYS A 108 -19.24 -8.82 -25.23
C LYS A 108 -20.42 -8.81 -24.25
N CYS A 109 -20.15 -8.60 -22.96
CA CYS A 109 -21.18 -8.60 -21.92
C CYS A 109 -21.84 -7.23 -21.73
N HIS A 110 -21.08 -6.15 -21.98
CA HIS A 110 -21.53 -4.78 -21.77
C HIS A 110 -21.23 -3.91 -23.01
N PRO A 111 -21.91 -4.16 -24.15
CA PRO A 111 -21.62 -3.48 -25.41
C PRO A 111 -21.94 -1.97 -25.38
N ALA A 112 -22.84 -1.53 -24.50
CA ALA A 112 -23.18 -0.12 -24.33
C ALA A 112 -22.23 0.64 -23.38
N CYS A 113 -21.26 -0.04 -22.75
CA CYS A 113 -20.37 0.55 -21.76
C CYS A 113 -18.93 0.66 -22.29
N CYS A 114 -18.36 1.87 -22.21
CA CYS A 114 -17.02 2.17 -22.72
C CYS A 114 -16.13 2.87 -21.68
N PHE A 115 -16.18 2.45 -20.42
CA PHE A 115 -15.30 3.00 -19.38
C PHE A 115 -14.10 2.08 -19.09
N THR A 116 -13.08 2.67 -18.47
CA THR A 116 -11.86 1.99 -18.06
C THR A 116 -11.64 2.11 -16.57
N PHE A 117 -11.09 1.06 -15.95
CA PHE A 117 -10.74 1.06 -14.54
C PHE A 117 -9.31 0.58 -14.33
N SER A 118 -8.70 0.94 -13.20
CA SER A 118 -7.35 0.48 -12.83
C SER A 118 -7.46 -0.44 -11.62
N PRO A 119 -7.00 -1.71 -11.70
CA PRO A 119 -7.03 -2.64 -10.58
C PRO A 119 -6.33 -2.09 -9.33
N ALA A 120 -5.14 -1.50 -9.49
CA ALA A 120 -4.41 -0.86 -8.39
C ALA A 120 -5.21 0.29 -7.74
N ALA A 121 -5.94 1.07 -8.55
CA ALA A 121 -6.74 2.17 -8.04
C ALA A 121 -7.99 1.72 -7.29
N ASN A 122 -8.53 0.56 -7.63
CA ASN A 122 -9.68 0.00 -6.93
C ASN A 122 -9.33 -0.45 -5.52
N ILE A 123 -8.18 -1.12 -5.33
CA ILE A 123 -7.74 -1.61 -4.02
C ILE A 123 -7.05 -0.54 -3.16
N CYS A 124 -6.37 0.42 -3.78
CA CYS A 124 -5.61 1.46 -3.09
C CYS A 124 -6.07 2.84 -3.57
N ARG A 125 -7.29 3.24 -3.20
CA ARG A 125 -7.95 4.48 -3.68
C ARG A 125 -7.18 5.73 -3.29
N ASP A 126 -6.72 5.82 -2.05
CA ASP A 126 -6.06 7.01 -1.48
C ASP A 126 -4.57 7.11 -1.81
N ARG A 127 -4.05 6.24 -2.69
CA ARG A 127 -2.60 6.06 -2.96
C ARG A 127 -1.84 5.64 -1.69
N ALA A 128 -2.54 5.19 -0.65
CA ALA A 128 -1.98 4.80 0.63
C ALA A 128 -2.63 3.49 1.10
N THR A 129 -1.85 2.63 1.75
CA THR A 129 -2.40 1.43 2.38
C THR A 129 -3.31 1.82 3.55
N PRO A 130 -4.34 1.01 3.86
CA PRO A 130 -5.22 1.25 5.01
C PRO A 130 -4.43 1.40 6.32
N GLU A 131 -3.41 0.57 6.53
CA GLU A 131 -2.55 0.61 7.71
C GLU A 131 -1.81 1.96 7.85
N LEU A 132 -1.29 2.52 6.76
CA LEU A 132 -0.65 3.84 6.78
C LEU A 132 -1.65 4.95 7.13
N LEU A 133 -2.87 4.87 6.58
CA LEU A 133 -3.93 5.85 6.88
C LEU A 133 -4.34 5.76 8.35
N GLU A 134 -4.51 4.55 8.88
CA GLU A 134 -4.86 4.30 10.27
C GLU A 134 -3.78 4.84 11.22
N LEU A 135 -2.51 4.51 10.96
CA LEU A 135 -1.39 4.99 11.76
C LEU A 135 -1.28 6.53 11.72
N SER A 136 -1.42 7.12 10.54
CA SER A 136 -1.43 8.59 10.37
C SER A 136 -2.56 9.23 11.16
N THR A 137 -3.75 8.60 11.15
CA THR A 137 -4.94 9.10 11.86
C THR A 137 -4.77 8.98 13.37
N LYS A 138 -4.30 7.83 13.86
CA LYS A 138 -4.03 7.59 15.29
C LYS A 138 -3.01 8.58 15.85
N LEU A 139 -1.95 8.87 15.12
CA LEU A 139 -0.94 9.85 15.55
C LEU A 139 -1.46 11.28 15.42
N GLY A 140 -2.15 11.62 14.32
CA GLY A 140 -2.73 12.95 14.13
C GLY A 140 -3.86 13.29 15.11
N ALA A 141 -4.48 12.30 15.74
CA ALA A 141 -5.46 12.49 16.81
C ALA A 141 -4.81 12.69 18.20
N LYS A 142 -3.56 12.25 18.39
CA LYS A 142 -2.86 12.27 19.68
C LYS A 142 -1.81 13.38 19.79
N PHE A 143 -1.23 13.78 18.67
CA PHE A 143 -0.12 14.73 18.61
C PHE A 143 -0.44 15.88 17.65
N SER A 144 0.34 16.97 17.72
CA SER A 144 0.28 17.96 16.66
C SER A 144 0.68 17.32 15.31
N TYR A 145 0.12 17.81 14.21
CA TYR A 145 0.40 17.21 12.89
C TYR A 145 1.87 17.27 12.49
N ARG A 146 2.66 18.22 13.03
CA ARG A 146 4.12 18.27 12.83
C ARG A 146 4.82 17.17 13.61
N GLU A 147 4.57 17.05 14.91
CA GLU A 147 5.18 16.01 15.75
C GLU A 147 4.81 14.60 15.27
N ALA A 148 3.55 14.39 14.85
CA ALA A 148 3.13 13.14 14.24
C ALA A 148 3.92 12.84 12.95
N SER A 149 4.13 13.85 12.10
CA SER A 149 4.90 13.72 10.87
C SER A 149 6.39 13.40 11.15
N ASP A 150 6.98 14.07 12.13
CA ASP A 150 8.38 13.88 12.53
C ASP A 150 8.59 12.49 13.15
N GLY A 151 7.64 12.03 13.98
CA GLY A 151 7.63 10.68 14.52
C GLY A 151 7.58 9.61 13.42
N LEU A 152 6.69 9.79 12.43
CA LEU A 152 6.64 8.88 11.26
C LEU A 152 7.96 8.89 10.48
N ALA A 153 8.56 10.05 10.24
CA ALA A 153 9.84 10.17 9.53
C ALA A 153 11.02 9.54 10.28
N THR A 154 10.98 9.54 11.61
CA THR A 154 12.02 8.94 12.44
C THR A 154 12.08 7.43 12.22
N PHE A 155 10.94 6.74 12.20
CA PHE A 155 10.91 5.27 12.21
C PHE A 155 10.62 4.63 10.85
N LEU A 156 9.91 5.33 9.97
CA LEU A 156 9.43 4.73 8.72
C LEU A 156 10.21 5.22 7.49
N PRO A 157 10.40 4.37 6.47
CA PRO A 157 11.04 4.75 5.22
C PRO A 157 10.24 5.83 4.47
N ASP A 158 10.96 6.73 3.79
CA ASP A 158 10.43 7.76 2.86
C ASP A 158 9.30 8.67 3.39
N GLN A 159 9.17 8.86 4.71
CA GLN A 159 8.15 9.78 5.25
C GLN A 159 8.66 11.21 5.40
N SER A 160 9.98 11.45 5.43
CA SER A 160 10.56 12.79 5.58
C SER A 160 10.17 13.75 4.45
N ALA A 161 9.92 13.23 3.25
CA ALA A 161 9.41 14.01 2.12
C ALA A 161 7.92 14.40 2.27
N ARG A 162 7.21 13.91 3.29
CA ARG A 162 5.77 14.11 3.44
C ARG A 162 5.51 15.30 4.35
N THR A 163 4.77 16.27 3.82
CA THR A 163 4.36 17.44 4.59
C THR A 163 3.32 17.04 5.64
N PHE A 164 3.39 17.64 6.84
CA PHE A 164 2.36 17.55 7.89
C PHE A 164 0.93 17.83 7.35
N THR A 165 0.79 18.63 6.29
CA THR A 165 -0.47 18.85 5.57
C THR A 165 -1.07 17.57 4.99
N THR A 166 -0.26 16.66 4.48
CA THR A 166 -0.72 15.36 3.98
C THR A 166 -1.28 14.52 5.11
N LEU A 167 -0.61 14.53 6.27
CA LEU A 167 -1.07 13.84 7.47
C LEU A 167 -2.41 14.41 7.93
N ARG A 168 -2.52 15.75 8.07
CA ARG A 168 -3.79 16.44 8.36
C ARG A 168 -4.90 16.04 7.39
N ASN A 169 -4.65 16.11 6.08
CA ASN A 169 -5.65 15.80 5.06
C ASN A 169 -6.15 14.36 5.17
N ARG A 170 -5.26 13.40 5.46
CA ARG A 170 -5.62 11.99 5.69
C ARG A 170 -6.45 11.82 6.95
N THR A 171 -6.01 12.40 8.07
CA THR A 171 -6.75 12.34 9.34
C THR A 171 -8.16 12.89 9.16
N LEU A 172 -8.31 14.05 8.50
CA LEU A 172 -9.61 14.65 8.22
C LEU A 172 -10.46 13.81 7.24
N ALA A 173 -9.85 13.22 6.21
CA ALA A 173 -10.56 12.35 5.28
C ALA A 173 -11.10 11.09 5.96
N ILE A 174 -10.33 10.50 6.88
CA ILE A 174 -10.78 9.35 7.67
C ILE A 174 -11.87 9.77 8.67
N GLY A 175 -11.72 10.90 9.36
CA GLY A 175 -12.75 11.45 10.25
C GLY A 175 -14.09 11.62 9.52
N LYS A 176 -14.08 12.23 8.33
CA LYS A 176 -15.29 12.37 7.49
C LYS A 176 -15.91 11.02 7.10
N ARG A 177 -15.09 10.00 6.83
CA ARG A 177 -15.58 8.66 6.48
C ARG A 177 -16.23 7.97 7.68
N ILE A 178 -15.71 8.19 8.89
CA ILE A 178 -16.31 7.70 10.13
C ILE A 178 -17.65 8.38 10.36
N GLU A 179 -17.70 9.72 10.29
CA GLU A 179 -18.95 10.49 10.43
C GLU A 179 -20.02 10.08 9.40
N GLU A 180 -19.63 9.86 8.15
CA GLU A 180 -20.55 9.41 7.10
C GLU A 180 -21.04 7.98 7.35
N ALA A 181 -20.17 7.07 7.78
CA ALA A 181 -20.56 5.70 8.13
C ALA A 181 -21.54 5.67 9.32
N GLU A 182 -21.31 6.49 10.35
CA GLU A 182 -22.23 6.65 11.47
C GLU A 182 -23.58 7.24 11.02
N ARG A 183 -23.57 8.24 10.12
CA ARG A 183 -24.80 8.80 9.56
C ARG A 183 -25.59 7.74 8.78
N GLN A 184 -24.91 6.94 7.96
CA GLN A 184 -25.54 5.86 7.21
C GLN A 184 -26.13 4.80 8.15
N GLN A 185 -25.39 4.39 9.18
CA GLN A 185 -25.89 3.46 10.19
C GLN A 185 -27.15 4.00 10.86
N ARG A 186 -27.13 5.26 11.35
CA ARG A 186 -28.31 5.89 11.95
C ARG A 186 -29.50 5.95 10.99
N TRP A 187 -29.26 6.24 9.71
CA TRP A 187 -30.32 6.26 8.70
C TRP A 187 -30.96 4.87 8.52
N PHE A 188 -30.15 3.81 8.48
CA PHE A 188 -30.68 2.44 8.40
C PHE A 188 -31.39 2.02 9.70
N GLU A 189 -30.89 2.40 10.88
CA GLU A 189 -31.55 2.15 12.16
C GLU A 189 -32.90 2.88 12.29
N GLU A 190 -33.00 4.11 11.76
CA GLU A 190 -34.23 4.90 11.75
C GLU A 190 -35.29 4.31 10.78
N LEU A 191 -34.85 3.67 9.70
CA LEU A 191 -35.73 2.93 8.78
C LEU A 191 -36.20 1.58 9.33
N ASP A 192 -35.46 0.98 10.27
CA ASP A 192 -35.78 -0.31 10.89
C ASP A 192 -36.73 -0.16 12.10
N TYR A 193 -37.32 1.03 12.31
CA TYR A 193 -38.35 1.23 13.31
C TYR A 193 -39.58 0.37 12.95
N PRO A 194 -39.99 -0.58 13.81
CA PRO A 194 -41.22 -1.32 13.57
C PRO A 194 -42.38 -0.33 13.59
N ASP A 195 -43.18 -0.39 12.53
CA ASP A 195 -44.34 0.46 12.29
C ASP A 195 -45.15 0.65 13.59
N ARG A 196 -45.37 1.91 13.96
CA ARG A 196 -46.10 2.29 15.17
C ARG A 196 -47.58 1.97 14.95
N THR A 197 -47.99 0.73 15.25
CA THR A 197 -49.41 0.34 15.36
C THR A 197 -50.13 1.13 16.43
#